data_AF-A0A151TBN0-F1
#
_entry.id   AF-A0A151TBN0-F1
#
_cell.length_a   1.000
_cell.length_b   1.000
_cell.length_c   1.000
_cell.angle_alpha   90.00
_cell.angle_beta   90.00
_cell.angle_gamma   90.00
#
_symmetry.space_group_name_H-M   'P 1'
#
loop_
_entity.id
_entity.type
_entity.pdbx_description
1 polymer ?
#
loop_
_entity_poly.entity_id
_entity_poly.type
_entity_poly.pdbx_seq_one_letter_code
_entity_poly.pdbx_strand_id
1 'polypeptide(L)'
;MDEEMQSLKKNQTWELVPLPRGVKLVEPSKFKARLVAKGFSQKEGIDYHEVFSPVVKHKTIRVLLAMVSALDMELEKLDMKTAFLHGNLEEQIYMSQPDGFLEVGKENHVCLLKKSLYGLKQSLRQWYKRFDAFMISYNFV
;
A
#
# COMPACT_ATOMS: atom_id res chain seq x y z
N MET A 1 -8.87 4.23 -14.58
CA MET A 1 -9.62 3.59 -13.48
C MET A 1 -9.69 2.10 -13.74
N ASP A 2 -10.09 1.69 -14.94
CA ASP A 2 -10.16 0.29 -15.36
C ASP A 2 -8.79 -0.41 -15.36
N GLU A 3 -7.73 0.22 -15.88
CA GLU A 3 -6.36 -0.30 -15.78
C GLU A 3 -5.89 -0.54 -14.33
N GLU A 4 -6.29 0.35 -13.41
CA GLU A 4 -5.96 0.22 -11.98
C GLU A 4 -6.77 -0.91 -11.36
N MET A 5 -8.06 -1.02 -11.67
CA MET A 5 -8.92 -2.13 -11.24
C MET A 5 -8.45 -3.47 -11.80
N GLN A 6 -7.96 -3.51 -13.04
CA GLN A 6 -7.30 -4.68 -13.63
C GLN A 6 -5.99 -5.03 -12.91
N SER A 7 -5.17 -4.04 -12.56
CA SER A 7 -3.96 -4.24 -11.75
C SER A 7 -4.28 -4.79 -10.37
N LEU A 8 -5.27 -4.23 -9.67
CA LEU A 8 -5.75 -4.68 -8.36
C LEU A 8 -6.31 -6.12 -8.41
N LYS A 9 -7.07 -6.46 -9.46
CA LYS A 9 -7.53 -7.84 -9.71
C LYS A 9 -6.37 -8.79 -10.00
N LYS A 10 -5.43 -8.42 -10.87
CA LYS A 10 -4.24 -9.22 -11.20
C LYS A 10 -3.34 -9.48 -9.98
N ASN A 11 -3.23 -8.49 -9.08
CA ASN A 11 -2.44 -8.58 -7.85
C ASN A 11 -3.19 -9.25 -6.69
N GLN A 12 -4.42 -9.73 -6.91
CA GLN A 12 -5.30 -10.34 -5.89
C GLN A 12 -5.39 -9.49 -4.61
N THR A 13 -5.54 -8.17 -4.78
CA THR A 13 -5.40 -7.18 -3.69
C THR A 13 -6.43 -7.36 -2.58
N TRP A 14 -7.61 -7.91 -2.88
CA TRP A 14 -8.65 -8.24 -1.88
C TRP A 14 -9.50 -9.45 -2.31
N GLU A 15 -10.29 -9.94 -1.36
CA GLU A 15 -11.33 -10.96 -1.53
C GLU A 15 -12.68 -10.40 -1.07
N LEU A 16 -13.78 -10.77 -1.71
CA LEU A 16 -15.12 -10.35 -1.28
C LEU A 16 -15.67 -11.30 -0.21
N VAL A 17 -16.06 -10.74 0.93
CA VAL A 17 -16.58 -11.47 2.10
C VAL A 17 -17.81 -10.77 2.69
N PRO A 18 -18.69 -11.46 3.44
CA PRO A 18 -19.76 -10.80 4.18
C PRO A 18 -19.22 -9.81 5.22
N LEU A 19 -19.93 -8.71 5.47
CA LEU A 19 -19.55 -7.70 6.47
C LEU A 19 -19.54 -8.31 7.91
N PRO A 20 -18.39 -8.31 8.63
CA PRO A 20 -18.35 -8.76 10.01
C PRO A 20 -18.95 -7.73 10.97
N ARG A 21 -19.50 -8.20 12.11
CA ARG A 21 -20.06 -7.31 13.14
C ARG A 21 -18.95 -6.49 13.81
N GLY A 22 -19.18 -5.18 13.95
CA GLY A 22 -18.31 -4.27 14.70
C GLY A 22 -17.13 -3.66 13.93
N VAL A 23 -16.92 -4.04 12.67
CA VAL A 23 -15.82 -3.54 11.84
C VAL A 23 -16.17 -2.19 11.21
N LYS A 24 -15.21 -1.26 11.17
CA LYS A 24 -15.37 0.09 10.63
C LYS A 24 -14.98 0.15 9.15
N LEU A 25 -15.86 0.69 8.31
CA LEU A 25 -15.64 0.80 6.87
C LEU A 25 -14.89 2.06 6.42
N VAL A 26 -14.49 2.02 5.16
CA VAL A 26 -13.43 2.80 4.53
C VAL A 26 -13.82 3.00 3.06
N GLU A 27 -14.04 4.23 2.58
CA GLU A 27 -14.57 4.52 1.21
C GLU A 27 -13.64 5.44 0.36
N PRO A 28 -13.58 5.30 -0.97
CA PRO A 28 -12.65 6.05 -1.82
C PRO A 28 -13.13 7.44 -2.29
N SER A 29 -12.18 8.32 -2.62
CA SER A 29 -12.45 9.66 -3.19
C SER A 29 -11.78 9.91 -4.54
N LYS A 30 -12.45 10.79 -5.30
CA LYS A 30 -12.32 11.01 -6.74
C LYS A 30 -12.37 12.54 -6.95
N PHE A 31 -11.57 13.19 -7.80
CA PHE A 31 -10.61 12.73 -8.80
C PHE A 31 -9.28 13.53 -8.66
N LYS A 32 -8.14 13.14 -9.24
CA LYS A 32 -7.85 12.01 -10.15
C LYS A 32 -7.81 10.66 -9.42
N ALA A 33 -8.03 9.57 -10.16
CA ALA A 33 -8.44 8.30 -9.57
C ALA A 33 -7.24 7.42 -9.20
N ARG A 34 -7.08 7.22 -7.88
CA ARG A 34 -6.52 6.00 -7.29
C ARG A 34 -7.55 5.42 -6.34
N LEU A 35 -7.55 4.11 -6.13
CA LEU A 35 -8.36 3.56 -5.04
C LEU A 35 -7.65 3.81 -3.70
N VAL A 36 -8.19 4.75 -2.92
CA VAL A 36 -7.64 5.20 -1.64
C VAL A 36 -8.57 4.79 -0.51
N ALA A 37 -8.01 4.11 0.48
CA ALA A 37 -8.64 3.83 1.75
C ALA A 37 -8.65 5.09 2.65
N LYS A 38 -9.78 5.39 3.31
CA LYS A 38 -9.89 6.34 4.44
C LYS A 38 -9.06 5.90 5.67
N GLY A 39 -7.73 5.90 5.62
CA GLY A 39 -6.92 5.59 6.80
C GLY A 39 -7.09 6.57 7.97
N PHE A 40 -7.68 7.75 7.74
CA PHE A 40 -8.14 8.62 8.84
C PHE A 40 -9.25 7.99 9.68
N SER A 41 -9.98 7.00 9.16
CA SER A 41 -11.00 6.27 9.89
C SER A 41 -10.41 5.15 10.77
N GLN A 42 -9.20 4.65 10.46
CA GLN A 42 -8.52 3.60 11.20
C GLN A 42 -8.12 4.01 12.63
N LYS A 43 -8.29 3.07 13.57
CA LYS A 43 -7.91 3.17 14.98
C LYS A 43 -6.70 2.29 15.29
N GLU A 44 -5.78 2.82 16.07
CA GLU A 44 -4.63 2.10 16.62
C GLU A 44 -5.09 1.00 17.59
N GLY A 45 -4.41 -0.15 17.58
CA GLY A 45 -4.78 -1.33 18.37
C GLY A 45 -6.04 -2.06 17.88
N ILE A 46 -6.64 -1.61 16.76
CA ILE A 46 -7.78 -2.29 16.11
C ILE A 46 -7.43 -2.55 14.64
N ASP A 47 -7.17 -1.50 13.86
CA ASP A 47 -6.96 -1.57 12.41
C ASP A 47 -5.47 -1.56 12.00
N TYR A 48 -4.59 -1.24 12.95
CA TYR A 48 -3.12 -1.28 12.82
C TYR A 48 -2.46 -1.27 14.20
N HIS A 49 -1.25 -1.84 14.29
CA HIS A 49 -0.41 -1.77 15.50
C HIS A 49 0.84 -0.92 15.33
N GLU A 50 1.42 -0.87 14.13
CA GLU A 50 2.63 -0.09 13.86
C GLU A 50 2.57 0.53 12.46
N VAL A 51 2.96 1.79 12.36
CA VAL A 51 2.96 2.59 11.11
C VAL A 51 4.35 3.08 10.71
N PHE A 52 5.35 2.87 11.57
CA PHE A 52 6.69 3.39 11.35
C PHE A 52 7.33 2.77 10.10
N SER A 53 7.93 3.63 9.28
CA SER A 53 8.76 3.24 8.14
C SER A 53 9.92 4.22 8.07
N PRO A 54 11.15 3.76 7.75
CA PRO A 54 12.27 4.66 7.54
C PRO A 54 11.97 5.64 6.40
N VAL A 55 12.37 6.91 6.59
CA VAL A 55 12.28 7.97 5.59
C VAL A 55 13.68 8.54 5.39
N VAL A 56 14.11 8.59 4.12
CA VAL A 56 15.45 9.08 3.76
C VAL A 56 15.61 10.57 4.09
N LYS A 57 16.68 10.90 4.83
CA LYS A 57 17.02 12.30 5.15
C LYS A 57 17.70 12.95 3.94
N HIS A 58 17.35 14.19 3.61
CA HIS A 58 17.98 14.93 2.51
C HIS A 58 19.51 15.08 2.68
N LYS A 59 20.02 15.09 3.92
CA LYS A 59 21.47 15.06 4.19
C LYS A 59 22.12 13.80 3.62
N THR A 60 21.50 12.63 3.79
CA THR A 60 21.99 11.34 3.26
C THR A 60 22.04 11.36 1.74
N ILE A 61 20.99 11.86 1.07
CA ILE A 61 20.95 12.00 -0.40
C ILE A 61 22.09 12.91 -0.88
N ARG A 62 22.34 14.05 -0.23
CA ARG A 62 23.43 14.96 -0.59
C ARG A 62 24.82 14.34 -0.42
N VAL A 63 25.03 13.58 0.66
CA VAL A 63 26.30 12.85 0.88
C VAL A 63 26.51 11.77 -0.18
N LEU A 64 25.47 10.99 -0.50
CA LEU A 64 25.53 9.99 -1.57
C LEU A 64 25.89 10.63 -2.93
N LEU A 65 25.19 11.70 -3.32
CA LEU A 65 25.49 12.43 -4.57
C LEU A 65 26.89 13.04 -4.60
N ALA A 66 27.38 13.55 -3.46
CA ALA A 66 28.74 14.07 -3.36
C ALA A 66 29.80 12.97 -3.50
N MET A 67 29.56 11.78 -2.93
CA MET A 67 30.44 10.62 -3.11
C MET A 67 30.45 10.14 -4.57
N VAL A 68 29.27 10.00 -5.19
CA VAL A 68 29.12 9.63 -6.60
C VAL A 68 29.93 10.57 -7.50
N SER A 69 29.80 11.88 -7.30
CA SER A 69 30.53 12.88 -8.08
C SER A 69 32.03 12.97 -7.77
N ALA A 70 32.46 12.63 -6.55
CA ALA A 70 33.88 12.69 -6.16
C ALA A 70 34.67 11.42 -6.52
N LEU A 71 33.98 10.31 -6.75
CA LEU A 71 34.55 9.00 -7.08
C LEU A 71 34.31 8.61 -8.55
N ASP A 72 33.79 9.52 -9.36
CA ASP A 72 33.43 9.32 -10.79
C ASP A 72 32.55 8.07 -11.01
N MET A 73 31.54 7.90 -10.15
CA MET A 73 30.60 6.78 -10.20
C MET A 73 29.33 7.14 -10.97
N GLU A 74 28.68 6.12 -11.54
CA GLU A 74 27.33 6.25 -12.08
C GLU A 74 26.28 6.04 -10.97
N LEU A 75 25.12 6.71 -11.09
CA LEU A 75 23.98 6.55 -10.18
C LEU A 75 22.72 6.18 -10.96
N GLU A 76 22.26 4.95 -10.78
CA GLU A 76 20.94 4.53 -11.24
C GLU A 76 19.85 4.90 -10.24
N LYS A 77 18.66 5.24 -10.76
CA LYS A 77 17.47 5.53 -9.96
C LYS A 77 16.29 4.71 -10.45
N LEU A 78 15.68 3.96 -9.54
CA LEU A 78 14.44 3.22 -9.76
C LEU A 78 13.27 3.96 -9.09
N ASP A 79 12.15 4.09 -9.81
CA ASP A 79 10.86 4.55 -9.27
C ASP A 79 9.81 3.45 -9.46
N MET A 80 9.30 2.90 -8.36
CA MET A 80 8.44 1.73 -8.43
C MET A 80 6.96 2.12 -8.54
N LYS A 81 6.37 1.83 -9.70
CA LYS A 81 4.93 1.97 -9.92
C LYS A 81 4.16 1.15 -8.88
N THR A 82 3.08 1.73 -8.37
CA THR A 82 2.14 1.10 -7.44
C THR A 82 2.72 0.49 -6.15
N ALA A 83 3.89 0.95 -5.67
CA ALA A 83 4.59 0.47 -4.46
C ALA A 83 3.70 -0.06 -3.32
N PHE A 84 2.74 0.73 -2.84
CA PHE A 84 1.88 0.34 -1.72
C PHE A 84 1.00 -0.89 -1.99
N LEU A 85 0.68 -1.22 -3.24
CA LEU A 85 -0.12 -2.39 -3.62
C LEU A 85 0.65 -3.72 -3.50
N HIS A 86 1.97 -3.69 -3.29
CA HIS A 86 2.81 -4.88 -3.19
C HIS A 86 3.05 -5.34 -1.75
N GLY A 87 2.88 -4.46 -0.76
CA GLY A 87 2.96 -4.79 0.66
C GLY A 87 1.85 -5.76 1.07
N ASN A 88 2.20 -6.79 1.84
CA ASN A 88 1.21 -7.67 2.47
C ASN A 88 0.62 -6.96 3.69
N LEU A 89 -0.67 -7.14 3.96
CA LEU A 89 -1.23 -6.74 5.26
C LEU A 89 -0.97 -7.82 6.31
N GLU A 90 -0.56 -7.40 7.50
CA GLU A 90 -0.44 -8.26 8.69
C GLU A 90 -1.77 -8.25 9.47
N GLU A 91 -2.52 -7.14 9.40
CA GLU A 91 -3.85 -6.98 9.99
C GLU A 91 -4.99 -7.32 9.02
N GLN A 92 -6.14 -7.79 9.54
CA GLN A 92 -7.35 -7.98 8.73
C GLN A 92 -8.10 -6.65 8.57
N ILE A 93 -8.10 -6.08 7.36
CA ILE A 93 -8.78 -4.81 7.05
C ILE A 93 -9.90 -5.05 6.06
N TYR A 94 -11.06 -4.49 6.37
CA TYR A 94 -12.26 -4.56 5.55
C TYR A 94 -12.59 -3.17 5.00
N MET A 95 -12.90 -3.10 3.71
CA MET A 95 -13.23 -1.89 2.97
C MET A 95 -14.57 -2.07 2.28
N SER A 96 -15.38 -1.02 2.14
CA SER A 96 -16.59 -1.13 1.32
C SER A 96 -16.21 -1.41 -0.14
N GLN A 97 -17.10 -2.06 -0.89
CA GLN A 97 -16.91 -2.16 -2.34
C GLN A 97 -16.82 -0.73 -2.94
N PRO A 98 -15.94 -0.46 -3.92
CA PRO A 98 -15.82 0.87 -4.50
C PRO A 98 -17.09 1.28 -5.25
N ASP A 99 -17.53 2.54 -5.08
CA ASP A 99 -18.69 3.07 -5.80
C ASP A 99 -18.52 2.89 -7.32
N GLY A 100 -19.57 2.38 -7.97
CA GLY A 100 -19.54 2.04 -9.40
C GLY A 100 -18.91 0.68 -9.74
N PHE A 101 -18.40 -0.06 -8.76
CA PHE A 101 -17.81 -1.39 -8.92
C PHE A 101 -18.43 -2.45 -7.98
N LEU A 102 -19.69 -2.25 -7.59
CA LEU A 102 -20.47 -3.22 -6.80
C LEU A 102 -20.69 -4.51 -7.61
N GLU A 103 -20.46 -5.66 -7.00
CA GLU A 103 -20.78 -6.96 -7.60
C GLU A 103 -22.27 -7.30 -7.40
N VAL A 104 -22.99 -7.50 -8.52
CA VAL A 104 -24.43 -7.77 -8.54
C VAL A 104 -24.76 -9.06 -7.78
N GLY A 105 -25.74 -9.00 -6.88
CA GLY A 105 -26.10 -10.09 -5.96
C GLY A 105 -25.19 -10.22 -4.74
N LYS A 106 -24.18 -9.35 -4.60
CA LYS A 106 -23.27 -9.27 -3.45
C LYS A 106 -23.17 -7.84 -2.90
N GLU A 107 -24.21 -7.04 -3.02
CA GLU A 107 -24.23 -5.63 -2.60
C GLU A 107 -23.88 -5.44 -1.12
N ASN A 108 -24.23 -6.42 -0.28
CA ASN A 108 -23.93 -6.45 1.16
C ASN A 108 -22.55 -7.03 1.53
N HIS A 109 -21.69 -7.35 0.54
CA HIS A 109 -20.32 -7.83 0.78
C HIS A 109 -19.31 -6.68 0.83
N VAL A 110 -18.16 -6.96 1.44
CA VAL A 110 -17.04 -6.04 1.63
C VAL A 110 -15.74 -6.65 1.12
N CYS A 111 -14.79 -5.80 0.78
CA CYS A 111 -13.45 -6.22 0.37
C CYS A 111 -12.57 -6.46 1.61
N LEU A 112 -12.23 -7.73 1.89
CA LEU A 112 -11.14 -8.09 2.81
C LEU A 112 -9.80 -7.90 2.09
N LEU A 113 -9.06 -6.87 2.49
CA LEU A 113 -7.78 -6.50 1.89
C LEU A 113 -6.70 -7.53 2.26
N LYS A 114 -6.00 -8.06 1.25
CA LYS A 114 -4.83 -8.96 1.40
C LYS A 114 -3.51 -8.19 1.23
N LYS A 115 -3.54 -7.11 0.45
CA LYS A 115 -2.42 -6.18 0.23
C LYS A 115 -2.76 -4.81 0.76
N SER A 116 -1.74 -4.03 1.10
CA SER A 116 -1.92 -2.63 1.47
C SER A 116 -2.49 -1.81 0.31
N LEU A 117 -3.35 -0.85 0.62
CA LEU A 117 -3.91 0.11 -0.34
C LEU A 117 -3.35 1.52 -0.08
N TYR A 118 -3.49 2.42 -1.05
CA TYR A 118 -3.24 3.84 -0.80
C TYR A 118 -4.10 4.32 0.38
N GLY A 119 -3.53 5.17 1.24
CA GLY A 119 -4.27 5.80 2.32
C GLY A 119 -4.42 5.01 3.61
N LEU A 120 -4.17 3.68 3.66
CA LEU A 120 -4.03 3.00 4.96
C LEU A 120 -2.77 3.49 5.67
N LYS A 121 -2.85 3.60 7.00
CA LYS A 121 -1.77 4.16 7.82
C LYS A 121 -0.49 3.34 7.80
N GLN A 122 -0.58 2.01 7.74
CA GLN A 122 0.58 1.12 7.70
C GLN A 122 1.16 0.87 6.29
N SER A 123 0.57 1.40 5.22
CA SER A 123 0.95 1.03 3.84
C SER A 123 2.42 1.30 3.47
N LEU A 124 3.02 2.37 4.02
CA LEU A 124 4.43 2.67 3.79
C LEU A 124 5.33 1.62 4.47
N ARG A 125 4.99 1.21 5.70
CA ARG A 125 5.68 0.15 6.46
C ARG A 125 5.56 -1.21 5.78
N GLN A 126 4.37 -1.58 5.31
CA GLN A 126 4.17 -2.87 4.63
C GLN A 126 4.85 -2.92 3.26
N TRP A 127 4.95 -1.78 2.57
CA TRP A 127 5.82 -1.65 1.40
C TRP A 127 7.31 -1.80 1.78
N TYR A 128 7.79 -1.07 2.79
CA TYR A 128 9.17 -1.15 3.25
C TYR A 128 9.56 -2.59 3.61
N LYS A 129 8.81 -3.27 4.48
CA LYS A 129 9.03 -4.69 4.83
C LYS A 129 9.11 -5.61 3.62
N ARG A 130 8.25 -5.40 2.62
CA ARG A 130 8.23 -6.21 1.40
C ARG A 130 9.46 -5.97 0.53
N PHE A 131 9.91 -4.72 0.42
CA PHE A 131 11.07 -4.34 -0.36
C PHE A 131 12.38 -4.75 0.31
N ASP A 132 12.49 -4.54 1.62
CA ASP A 132 13.62 -4.94 2.46
C ASP A 132 13.89 -6.45 2.36
N ALA A 133 12.86 -7.28 2.59
CA ALA A 133 12.95 -8.73 2.42
C ALA A 133 13.29 -9.16 0.98
N PHE A 134 12.85 -8.40 -0.04
CA PHE A 134 13.23 -8.64 -1.42
C PHE A 134 14.71 -8.33 -1.66
N MET A 135 15.20 -7.17 -1.23
CA MET A 135 16.60 -6.76 -1.38
C MET A 135 17.56 -7.72 -0.66
N ILE A 136 17.21 -8.16 0.56
CA ILE A 136 17.96 -9.18 1.31
C ILE A 136 18.04 -10.51 0.52
N SER A 137 16.96 -10.91 -0.18
CA SER A 137 16.98 -12.13 -1.02
C SER A 137 17.91 -12.06 -2.23
N TYR A 138 18.38 -10.86 -2.60
CA TYR A 138 19.42 -10.62 -3.61
C TYR A 138 20.80 -10.29 -2.98
N ASN A 139 20.97 -10.53 -1.68
CA ASN A 139 22.19 -10.27 -0.89
C ASN A 139 22.58 -8.78 -0.76
N PHE A 140 21.62 -7.86 -0.88
CA PHE A 140 21.83 -6.47 -0.45
C PHE A 140 21.72 -6.38 1.09
N VAL A 141 22.45 -5.42 1.66
CA VAL A 141 22.64 -5.19 3.12
C VAL A 141 22.21 -3.78 3.49
#